data_AF-A0A328NCZ0-F1
#
_entry.id   AF-A0A328NCZ0-F1
#
_cell.length_a   1.000
_cell.length_b   1.000
_cell.length_c   1.000
_cell.angle_alpha   90.00
_cell.angle_beta   90.00
_cell.angle_gamma   90.00
#
_symmetry.space_group_name_H-M   'P 1'
#
loop_
_entity.id
_entity.type
_entity.pdbx_description
1 polymer ?
#
loop_
_entity_poly.entity_id
_entity_poly.type
_entity_poly.pdbx_seq_one_letter_code
_entity_poly.pdbx_strand_id
1 'polypeptide(L)'
;MPAPLTPEDVRLAVRAVVVHTAEEWPTGPLCRNDGASYPCRLHRWGRRVLETHGLNERQIEALIRHGNPFVHVPFPFTATGPSRQQAARVVPQGVRPTAAGRPVTPPVTAPRWPRAS
;
A
#
# COMPACT_ATOMS: atom_id res chain seq x y z
N MET A 1 -22.02 3.26 -28.09
CA MET A 1 -21.02 3.51 -27.02
C MET A 1 -21.24 2.48 -25.92
N PRO A 2 -20.21 1.95 -25.25
CA PRO A 2 -20.42 1.13 -24.06
C PRO A 2 -21.19 1.95 -23.02
N ALA A 3 -22.03 1.28 -22.23
CA ALA A 3 -22.81 1.93 -21.18
C ALA A 3 -21.86 2.67 -20.20
N PRO A 4 -22.27 3.82 -19.66
CA PRO A 4 -21.49 4.49 -18.63
C PRO A 4 -21.34 3.59 -17.41
N LEU A 5 -20.14 3.54 -16.84
CA LEU A 5 -19.87 2.70 -15.69
C LEU A 5 -20.55 3.26 -14.44
N THR A 6 -21.29 2.41 -13.73
CA THR A 6 -22.07 2.82 -12.56
C THR A 6 -21.28 2.60 -11.25
N PRO A 7 -21.64 3.29 -10.15
CA PRO A 7 -21.08 2.99 -8.83
C PRO A 7 -21.31 1.52 -8.41
N GLU A 8 -22.39 0.89 -8.87
CA GLU A 8 -22.69 -0.53 -8.69
C GLU A 8 -21.62 -1.40 -9.37
N ASP A 9 -21.27 -1.09 -10.62
CA ASP A 9 -20.23 -1.81 -11.37
C ASP A 9 -18.87 -1.72 -10.66
N VAL A 10 -18.55 -0.57 -10.06
CA VAL A 10 -17.33 -0.40 -9.24
C VAL A 10 -17.34 -1.34 -8.05
N ARG A 11 -18.45 -1.42 -7.31
CA ARG A 11 -18.57 -2.33 -6.15
C ARG A 11 -18.42 -3.78 -6.57
N LEU A 12 -19.01 -4.16 -7.70
CA LEU A 12 -18.87 -5.50 -8.27
C LEU A 12 -17.43 -5.78 -8.73
N ALA A 13 -16.75 -4.81 -9.33
CA ALA A 13 -15.36 -4.95 -9.76
C ALA A 13 -14.39 -5.11 -8.58
N VAL A 14 -14.58 -4.35 -7.50
CA VAL A 14 -13.82 -4.51 -6.24
C VAL A 14 -14.03 -5.91 -5.68
N ARG A 15 -15.29 -6.37 -5.57
CA ARG A 15 -15.57 -7.72 -5.10
C ARG A 15 -14.94 -8.79 -6.00
N ALA A 16 -14.98 -8.60 -7.31
CA ALA A 16 -14.41 -9.54 -8.27
C ALA A 16 -12.90 -9.72 -8.08
N VAL A 17 -12.13 -8.65 -7.89
CA VAL A 17 -10.67 -8.78 -7.68
C VAL A 17 -10.32 -9.31 -6.29
N VAL A 18 -11.10 -8.96 -5.26
CA VAL A 18 -10.81 -9.34 -3.87
C VAL A 18 -11.25 -10.77 -3.53
N VAL A 19 -12.39 -11.23 -4.03
CA VAL A 19 -12.94 -12.55 -3.70
C VAL A 19 -12.35 -13.64 -4.60
N HIS A 20 -12.06 -13.32 -5.86
CA HIS A 20 -11.51 -14.29 -6.80
C HIS A 20 -9.98 -14.27 -6.71
N THR A 21 -9.46 -14.89 -5.65
CA THR A 21 -8.02 -14.98 -5.39
C THR A 21 -7.41 -16.25 -5.97
N ALA A 22 -6.11 -16.18 -6.24
CA ALA A 22 -5.32 -17.34 -6.63
C ALA A 22 -5.12 -18.27 -5.42
N GLU A 23 -5.28 -19.57 -5.66
CA GLU A 23 -4.89 -20.64 -4.76
C GLU A 23 -3.91 -21.55 -5.48
N GLU A 24 -2.83 -21.91 -4.82
CA GLU A 24 -1.77 -22.73 -5.39
C GLU A 24 -2.18 -24.21 -5.42
N TRP A 25 -2.11 -24.81 -6.60
CA TRP A 25 -2.34 -26.24 -6.82
C TRP A 25 -1.18 -26.85 -7.60
N PRO A 26 -0.95 -28.16 -7.51
CA PRO A 26 0.12 -28.84 -8.26
C PRO A 26 0.05 -28.65 -9.78
N THR A 27 -1.14 -28.42 -10.32
CA THR A 27 -1.40 -28.25 -11.76
C THR A 27 -1.37 -26.78 -12.22
N GLY A 28 -1.13 -25.84 -11.30
CA GLY A 28 -1.14 -24.39 -11.55
C GLY A 28 -2.19 -23.65 -10.71
N PRO A 29 -2.15 -22.31 -10.67
CA PRO A 29 -3.02 -21.54 -9.79
C PRO A 29 -4.48 -21.61 -10.26
N LEU A 30 -5.39 -21.93 -9.34
CA LEU A 30 -6.83 -21.91 -9.56
C LEU A 30 -7.46 -20.78 -8.77
N CYS A 31 -8.59 -20.26 -9.25
CA CYS A 31 -9.38 -19.32 -8.49
C CYS A 31 -10.10 -20.07 -7.35
N ARG A 32 -9.88 -19.66 -6.10
CA ARG A 32 -10.53 -20.27 -4.94
C ARG A 32 -12.06 -20.27 -5.02
N ASN A 33 -12.64 -19.20 -5.57
CA ASN A 33 -14.09 -19.04 -5.63
C ASN A 33 -14.75 -19.81 -6.79
N ASP A 34 -14.09 -19.86 -7.95
CA ASP A 34 -14.70 -20.39 -9.18
C ASP A 34 -14.18 -21.78 -9.58
N GLY A 35 -13.04 -22.22 -9.03
CA GLY A 35 -12.33 -23.43 -9.45
C GLY A 35 -11.67 -23.35 -10.83
N ALA A 36 -11.90 -22.27 -11.59
CA ALA A 36 -11.28 -22.06 -12.90
C ALA A 36 -9.80 -21.66 -12.80
N SER A 37 -9.02 -21.82 -13.89
CA SER A 37 -7.63 -21.35 -13.94
C SER A 37 -7.53 -19.85 -13.63
N TYR A 38 -6.65 -19.50 -12.70
CA TYR A 38 -6.43 -18.11 -12.32
C TYR A 38 -5.51 -17.39 -13.33
N PRO A 39 -5.79 -16.13 -13.71
CA PRO A 39 -6.95 -15.33 -13.31
C PRO A 39 -8.22 -15.78 -14.03
N CYS A 40 -9.31 -15.95 -13.28
CA CYS A 40 -10.61 -16.33 -13.83
C CYS A 40 -11.28 -15.15 -14.57
N ARG A 41 -12.40 -15.42 -15.26
CA ARG A 41 -13.11 -14.41 -16.07
C ARG A 41 -13.56 -13.20 -15.24
N LEU A 42 -14.08 -13.42 -14.04
CA LEU A 42 -14.55 -12.34 -13.16
C LEU A 42 -13.39 -11.51 -12.63
N HIS A 43 -12.29 -12.13 -12.21
CA HIS A 43 -11.09 -11.40 -11.79
C HIS A 43 -10.55 -10.51 -12.92
N ARG A 44 -10.44 -11.05 -14.15
CA ARG A 44 -9.99 -10.27 -15.33
C ARG A 44 -10.92 -9.10 -15.65
N TRP A 45 -12.23 -9.31 -15.54
CA TRP A 45 -13.21 -8.25 -15.74
C TRP A 45 -13.07 -7.15 -14.70
N GLY A 46 -13.00 -7.51 -13.41
CA GLY A 46 -12.86 -6.55 -12.31
C GLY A 46 -11.60 -5.70 -12.45
N ARG A 47 -10.45 -6.32 -12.73
CA ARG A 47 -9.19 -5.60 -12.99
C ARG A 47 -9.34 -4.59 -14.13
N ARG A 48 -9.85 -5.03 -15.28
CA ARG A 48 -10.05 -4.17 -16.45
C ARG A 48 -10.95 -2.97 -16.14
N VAL A 49 -12.04 -3.19 -15.40
CA VAL A 49 -12.94 -2.12 -14.98
C VAL A 49 -12.21 -1.12 -14.09
N LEU A 50 -11.50 -1.57 -13.06
CA LEU A 50 -10.79 -0.67 -12.15
C LEU A 50 -9.67 0.11 -12.86
N GLU A 51 -8.90 -0.56 -13.72
CA GLU A 51 -7.82 0.05 -14.54
C GLU A 51 -8.36 1.10 -15.51
N THR A 52 -9.40 0.77 -16.27
CA THR A 52 -10.00 1.67 -17.26
C THR A 52 -10.51 2.97 -16.63
N HIS A 53 -10.90 2.93 -15.36
CA HIS A 53 -11.47 4.07 -14.66
C HIS A 53 -10.46 4.86 -13.82
N GLY A 54 -9.19 4.42 -13.76
CA GLY A 54 -8.10 5.23 -13.19
C GLY A 54 -7.46 4.69 -11.91
N LEU A 55 -7.81 3.48 -11.46
CA LEU A 55 -6.98 2.78 -10.48
C LEU A 55 -5.74 2.23 -11.18
N ASN A 56 -4.58 2.46 -10.60
CA ASN A 56 -3.36 1.82 -11.07
C ASN A 56 -3.18 0.41 -10.48
N GLU A 57 -2.31 -0.37 -11.12
CA GLU A 57 -1.89 -1.71 -10.70
C GLU A 57 -1.62 -1.82 -9.20
N ARG A 58 -0.86 -0.86 -8.63
CA ARG A 58 -0.47 -0.89 -7.22
C ARG A 58 -1.65 -0.70 -6.28
N GLN A 59 -2.63 0.12 -6.66
CA GLN A 59 -3.86 0.31 -5.89
C GLN A 59 -4.74 -0.93 -5.95
N ILE A 60 -4.83 -1.60 -7.10
CA ILE A 60 -5.58 -2.85 -7.25
C ILE A 60 -4.93 -3.95 -6.42
N GLU A 61 -3.60 -4.10 -6.47
CA GLU A 61 -2.87 -5.03 -5.62
C GLU A 61 -3.01 -4.71 -4.13
N ALA A 62 -3.09 -3.43 -3.76
CA ALA A 62 -3.38 -3.03 -2.39
C ALA A 62 -4.80 -3.41 -1.95
N LEU A 63 -5.80 -3.29 -2.83
CA LEU A 63 -7.17 -3.77 -2.56
C LEU A 63 -7.21 -5.29 -2.37
N ILE A 64 -6.56 -6.03 -3.26
CA ILE A 64 -6.47 -7.50 -3.19
C ILE A 64 -5.80 -7.91 -1.87
N ARG A 65 -4.66 -7.30 -1.53
CA ARG A 65 -3.94 -7.57 -0.28
C ARG A 65 -4.74 -7.20 0.97
N HIS A 66 -5.54 -6.12 0.89
CA HIS A 66 -6.40 -5.70 1.99
C HIS A 66 -7.54 -6.72 2.25
N GLY A 67 -8.02 -7.42 1.23
CA GLY A 67 -8.94 -8.55 1.39
C GLY A 67 -10.38 -8.21 1.76
N ASN A 68 -10.73 -6.92 1.94
CA ASN A 68 -12.11 -6.50 2.20
C ASN A 68 -12.87 -6.19 0.90
N PRO A 69 -13.86 -7.00 0.49
CA PRO A 69 -14.62 -6.78 -0.74
C PRO A 69 -15.66 -5.66 -0.63
N PHE A 70 -15.91 -5.15 0.58
CA PHE A 70 -16.86 -4.07 0.86
C PHE A 70 -16.17 -2.69 1.01
N VAL A 71 -14.86 -2.61 0.72
CA VAL A 71 -14.18 -1.31 0.70
C VAL A 71 -14.83 -0.42 -0.36
N HIS A 72 -15.25 0.76 0.09
CA HIS A 72 -15.72 1.81 -0.79
C HIS A 72 -14.52 2.57 -1.34
N VAL A 73 -14.33 2.51 -2.65
CA VAL A 73 -13.39 3.36 -3.38
C VAL A 73 -14.15 4.56 -3.94
N PRO A 74 -13.65 5.80 -3.75
CA PRO A 74 -14.37 6.99 -4.18
C PRO A 74 -14.44 7.06 -5.71
N PHE A 75 -15.66 7.09 -6.27
CA PHE A 75 -15.91 7.19 -7.71
C PHE A 75 -16.56 8.56 -8.04
N PRO A 76 -16.15 9.26 -9.11
CA PRO A 76 -15.10 8.90 -10.06
C PRO A 76 -13.72 8.89 -9.40
N PHE A 77 -12.84 7.97 -9.83
CA PHE A 77 -11.49 7.89 -9.29
C PHE A 77 -10.73 9.16 -9.70
N THR A 78 -10.66 10.14 -8.81
CA THR A 78 -9.71 11.23 -9.00
C THR A 78 -8.35 10.58 -8.88
N ALA A 79 -7.66 10.43 -10.03
CA ALA A 79 -6.31 9.90 -10.09
C ALA A 79 -5.51 10.58 -8.98
N THR A 80 -5.27 9.84 -7.91
CA THR A 80 -4.60 10.40 -6.75
C THR A 80 -3.22 10.71 -7.28
N GLY A 81 -2.92 12.02 -7.38
CA GLY A 81 -1.66 12.53 -7.90
C GLY A 81 -0.47 11.81 -7.27
N PRO A 82 0.72 11.92 -7.90
CA PRO A 82 1.82 10.98 -7.72
C PRO A 82 1.95 10.61 -6.25
N SER A 83 1.70 9.33 -5.96
CA SER A 83 2.16 8.71 -4.74
C SER A 83 3.63 9.11 -4.62
N ARG A 84 3.91 10.12 -3.78
CA ARG A 84 5.24 10.35 -3.23
C ARG A 84 5.51 9.08 -2.45
N GLN A 85 5.99 8.08 -3.18
CA GLN A 85 6.93 7.14 -2.64
C GLN A 85 7.91 8.04 -1.90
N GLN A 86 7.85 7.96 -0.57
CA GLN A 86 8.97 8.28 0.25
C GLN A 86 10.08 7.39 -0.28
N ALA A 87 10.79 7.87 -1.31
CA ALA A 87 12.17 7.55 -1.48
C ALA A 87 12.76 7.95 -0.15
N ALA A 88 12.84 6.96 0.75
CA ALA A 88 13.69 7.03 1.91
C ALA A 88 15.00 7.54 1.33
N ARG A 89 15.33 8.80 1.66
CA ARG A 89 16.66 9.33 1.40
C ARG A 89 17.56 8.31 2.08
N VAL A 90 18.22 7.46 1.29
CA VAL A 90 19.40 6.75 1.75
C VAL A 90 20.37 7.87 2.07
N VAL A 91 20.44 8.22 3.36
CA VAL A 91 21.46 9.13 3.86
C VAL A 91 22.77 8.35 3.78
N PRO A 92 23.73 8.72 2.92
CA PRO A 92 25.05 8.11 3.02
C PRO A 92 25.64 8.51 4.38
N GLN A 93 25.87 7.52 5.24
CA GLN A 93 26.74 7.68 6.40
C GLN A 93 28.16 7.88 5.89
N GLY A 94 28.70 9.10 6.03
CA GLY A 94 30.13 9.28 5.83
C GLY A 94 30.56 10.69 5.50
N VAL A 95 30.53 11.60 6.48
CA VAL A 95 31.55 12.66 6.62
C VAL A 95 31.68 12.97 8.11
N ARG A 96 32.84 12.67 8.70
CA ARG A 96 33.22 13.18 10.02
C ARG A 96 33.89 14.55 9.80
N PRO A 97 33.39 15.65 10.39
CA PRO A 97 34.18 16.87 10.47
C PRO A 97 35.12 16.79 11.67
N THR A 98 36.43 16.84 11.40
CA THR A 98 37.49 17.05 12.37
C THR A 98 37.42 18.49 12.88
N ALA A 99 36.97 18.69 14.13
CA ALA A 99 37.02 19.99 14.78
C ALA A 99 38.18 20.02 15.79
N ALA A 100 39.20 20.81 15.45
CA ALA A 100 40.25 21.26 16.36
C ALA A 100 39.70 22.36 17.28
N GLY A 101 40.14 22.39 18.54
CA GLY A 101 39.98 23.55 19.43
C GLY A 101 39.45 23.22 20.82
N ARG A 102 40.36 23.11 21.80
CA ARG A 102 40.07 23.10 23.24
C ARG A 102 39.84 24.54 23.73
N PRO A 103 38.89 24.79 24.65
CA PRO A 103 39.29 25.30 25.97
C PRO A 103 38.43 24.74 27.14
N VAL A 104 39.08 24.23 28.20
CA VAL A 104 39.15 24.78 29.58
C VAL A 104 37.83 24.79 30.36
N THR A 105 37.75 23.92 31.38
CA THR A 105 36.70 23.78 32.39
C THR A 105 36.83 24.80 33.53
N PRO A 106 35.71 25.28 34.08
CA PRO A 106 35.59 25.57 35.51
C PRO A 106 34.69 24.54 36.24
N PRO A 107 34.98 24.17 37.51
CA PRO A 107 34.14 23.30 38.32
C PRO A 107 33.05 24.11 39.04
N VAL A 108 31.93 23.48 39.41
CA VAL A 108 31.07 23.77 40.60
C VAL A 108 29.84 22.85 40.55
N THR A 109 29.82 21.79 41.37
CA THR A 109 29.10 21.62 42.65
C THR A 109 27.62 21.21 42.48
N ALA A 110 27.32 19.97 42.89
CA ALA A 110 25.99 19.37 42.90
C ALA A 110 25.15 19.76 44.13
N PRO A 111 23.81 19.69 44.02
CA PRO A 111 22.97 19.28 45.13
C PRO A 111 22.22 17.96 44.83
N ARG A 112 22.66 16.93 45.53
CA ARG A 112 21.96 15.76 46.07
C ARG A 112 20.47 16.01 46.44
N TRP A 113 19.57 15.20 45.89
CA TRP A 113 18.20 15.04 46.38
C TRP A 113 17.96 13.59 46.82
N PRO A 114 17.32 13.35 47.98
CA PRO A 114 17.04 12.01 48.48
C PRO A 114 15.83 11.39 47.76
N ARG A 115 15.94 10.09 47.48
CA ARG A 115 14.85 9.25 46.96
C ARG A 115 14.07 8.72 48.17
N ALA A 116 12.80 9.09 48.29
CA ALA A 116 11.86 8.44 49.20
C ALA A 116 11.21 7.24 48.50
N SER A 117 10.96 6.21 49.30
CA SER A 117 10.54 4.84 48.98
C SER A 117 9.24 4.69 48.19
#